data_AF-A0A5C6BNC9-F1
#
_entry.id   AF-A0A5C6BNC9-F1
#
_cell.length_a   1.000
_cell.length_b   1.000
_cell.length_c   1.000
_cell.angle_alpha   90.00
_cell.angle_beta   90.00
_cell.angle_gamma   90.00
#
_symmetry.space_group_name_H-M   'P 1'
#
loop_
_entity.id
_entity.type
_entity.pdbx_description
1 polymer ?
#
loop_
_entity_poly.entity_id
_entity_poly.type
_entity_poly.pdbx_seq_one_letter_code
_entity_poly.pdbx_strand_id
1 'polypeptide(L)'
;MMEWALSQLVSYSLLAWSLYLSITVLAAYFARGWGIIAGHIAIAFVVIWYDLQWIQTAMHAPGWNGTPDMDVVFHFGVWMRVLLINTVLLPLAFLTRWLSIRRIK
;
A
#
# COMPACT_ATOMS: atom_id res chain seq x y z
N MET A 1 -4.46 19.10 -5.12
CA MET A 1 -4.90 17.68 -5.12
C MET A 1 -3.78 16.74 -5.60
N MET A 2 -3.19 16.98 -6.79
CA MET A 2 -2.08 16.15 -7.30
C MET A 2 -0.85 16.13 -6.37
N GLU A 3 -0.42 17.29 -5.87
CA GLU A 3 0.75 17.40 -4.96
C GLU A 3 0.56 16.61 -3.65
N TRP A 4 -0.67 16.58 -3.12
CA TRP A 4 -1.00 15.80 -1.93
C TRP A 4 -0.89 14.30 -2.21
N ALA A 5 -1.41 13.82 -3.34
CA ALA A 5 -1.31 12.41 -3.69
C ALA A 5 0.16 11.99 -3.89
N LEU A 6 0.96 12.82 -4.56
CA LEU A 6 2.39 12.58 -4.73
C LEU A 6 3.12 12.55 -3.38
N SER A 7 2.79 13.47 -2.46
CA SER A 7 3.42 13.47 -1.12
C SER A 7 3.12 12.19 -0.34
N GLN A 8 1.91 11.64 -0.46
CA GLN A 8 1.56 10.35 0.15
C GLN A 8 2.27 9.15 -0.49
N LEU A 9 2.62 9.22 -1.78
CA LEU A 9 3.33 8.14 -2.46
C LEU A 9 4.82 8.14 -2.09
N VAL A 10 5.44 9.33 -2.01
CA VAL A 10 6.87 9.47 -1.70
C VAL A 10 7.17 9.39 -0.20
N SER A 11 6.15 9.42 0.67
CA SER A 11 6.34 9.26 2.12
C SER A 11 6.73 7.82 2.51
N TYR A 12 6.49 6.83 1.65
CA TYR A 12 6.94 5.45 1.86
C TYR A 12 8.37 5.25 1.38
N SER A 13 9.14 4.46 2.12
CA SER A 13 10.52 4.15 1.78
C SER A 13 10.63 3.30 0.52
N LEU A 14 11.81 3.30 -0.12
CA LEU A 14 12.11 2.41 -1.26
C LEU A 14 11.92 0.93 -0.91
N LEU A 15 12.18 0.54 0.35
CA LEU A 15 11.96 -0.82 0.84
C LEU A 15 10.47 -1.17 0.89
N ALA A 16 9.62 -0.26 1.37
CA ALA A 16 8.17 -0.46 1.37
C ALA A 16 7.64 -0.60 -0.06
N TRP A 17 8.10 0.25 -0.98
CA TRP A 17 7.76 0.13 -2.41
C TRP A 17 8.22 -1.18 -3.03
N SER A 18 9.44 -1.63 -2.72
CA SER A 18 9.97 -2.91 -3.19
C SER A 18 9.13 -4.09 -2.71
N LEU A 19 8.66 -4.04 -1.46
CA LEU A 19 7.74 -5.02 -0.90
C LEU A 19 6.39 -5.00 -1.63
N TYR A 20 5.80 -3.82 -1.84
CA TYR A 20 4.51 -3.67 -2.54
C TYR A 20 4.57 -4.24 -3.95
N LEU A 21 5.59 -3.86 -4.72
CA LEU A 21 5.83 -4.37 -6.08
C LEU A 21 5.99 -5.89 -6.09
N SER A 22 6.75 -6.43 -5.14
CA SER A 22 6.97 -7.88 -5.01
C SER A 22 5.66 -8.62 -4.72
N ILE A 23 4.84 -8.12 -3.78
CA ILE A 23 3.52 -8.70 -3.49
C ILE A 23 2.63 -8.66 -4.73
N THR A 24 2.52 -7.50 -5.40
CA THR A 24 1.70 -7.34 -6.60
C THR A 24 2.10 -8.32 -7.70
N VAL A 25 3.40 -8.40 -8.00
CA VAL A 25 3.92 -9.24 -9.09
C VAL A 25 3.77 -10.72 -8.75
N LEU A 26 4.21 -11.15 -7.57
CA LEU A 26 4.16 -12.57 -7.19
C LEU A 26 2.72 -13.07 -7.11
N ALA A 27 1.82 -12.30 -6.50
CA ALA A 27 0.43 -12.69 -6.38
C ALA A 27 -0.24 -12.81 -7.76
N ALA A 28 -0.13 -11.79 -8.61
CA ALA A 28 -0.70 -11.79 -9.96
C ALA A 28 -0.08 -12.87 -10.86
N TYR A 29 1.20 -13.18 -10.68
CA TYR A 29 1.92 -14.19 -11.46
C TYR A 29 1.45 -15.61 -11.12
N PHE A 30 1.46 -15.99 -9.83
CA PHE A 30 1.18 -17.36 -9.41
C PHE A 30 -0.32 -17.67 -9.30
N ALA A 31 -1.12 -16.75 -8.77
CA ALA A 31 -2.54 -16.97 -8.51
C ALA A 31 -3.46 -16.32 -9.57
N ARG A 32 -2.90 -15.80 -10.67
CA ARG A 32 -3.63 -15.25 -11.82
C ARG A 32 -4.63 -14.15 -11.38
N GLY A 33 -5.89 -14.27 -11.77
CA GLY A 33 -6.94 -13.29 -11.44
C GLY A 33 -7.20 -13.17 -9.93
N TRP A 34 -7.27 -14.30 -9.21
CA TRP A 34 -7.42 -14.29 -7.75
C TRP A 34 -6.22 -13.69 -7.04
N GLY A 35 -5.03 -13.84 -7.63
CA GLY A 35 -3.80 -13.21 -7.17
C GLY A 35 -3.84 -11.70 -7.18
N ILE A 36 -4.52 -11.07 -8.15
CA ILE A 36 -4.70 -9.62 -8.18
C ILE A 36 -5.48 -9.18 -6.93
N ILE A 37 -6.64 -9.80 -6.68
CA ILE A 37 -7.50 -9.45 -5.53
C ILE A 37 -6.76 -9.69 -4.21
N ALA A 38 -6.19 -10.89 -4.03
CA ALA A 38 -5.47 -11.24 -2.81
C ALA A 38 -4.24 -10.35 -2.57
N GLY A 39 -3.50 -9.99 -3.63
CA GLY A 39 -2.35 -9.09 -3.56
C GLY A 39 -2.74 -7.68 -3.11
N HIS A 40 -3.82 -7.12 -3.66
CA HIS A 40 -4.31 -5.79 -3.25
C HIS A 40 -4.84 -5.77 -1.81
N ILE A 41 -5.50 -6.85 -1.36
CA ILE A 41 -5.88 -7.02 0.05
C ILE A 41 -4.63 -7.08 0.94
N ALA A 42 -3.62 -7.86 0.55
CA ALA A 42 -2.37 -7.94 1.30
C ALA A 42 -1.67 -6.56 1.40
N ILE A 43 -1.61 -5.81 0.30
CA ILE A 43 -1.06 -4.45 0.29
C ILE A 43 -1.86 -3.53 1.22
N ALA A 44 -3.20 -3.61 1.20
CA ALA A 44 -4.02 -2.83 2.12
C ALA A 44 -3.65 -3.10 3.58
N PHE A 45 -3.49 -4.37 3.96
CA PHE A 45 -3.05 -4.74 5.32
C PHE A 45 -1.66 -4.21 5.65
N VAL A 46 -0.69 -4.32 4.73
CA VAL A 46 0.67 -3.83 4.96
C VAL A 46 0.69 -2.31 5.13
N VAL A 47 -0.07 -1.57 4.31
CA VAL A 47 -0.19 -0.11 4.42
C VAL A 47 -0.82 0.29 5.76
N ILE A 48 -1.93 -0.34 6.14
CA ILE A 48 -2.57 -0.11 7.45
C ILE A 48 -1.58 -0.40 8.58
N TRP A 49 -0.85 -1.50 8.50
CA TRP A 49 0.16 -1.87 9.50
C TRP A 49 1.25 -0.82 9.64
N TYR A 50 1.82 -0.33 8.53
CA TYR A 50 2.85 0.72 8.57
C TYR A 50 2.32 2.01 9.19
N ASP A 51 1.11 2.44 8.83
CA ASP A 51 0.52 3.65 9.37
C ASP A 51 0.23 3.52 10.87
N LEU A 52 -0.21 2.34 11.32
CA LEU A 52 -0.40 2.03 12.74
C LEU A 52 0.92 2.04 13.52
N GLN A 53 1.99 1.47 12.96
CA GLN A 53 3.31 1.51 13.58
C GLN A 53 3.86 2.94 13.67
N TRP A 54 3.63 3.75 12.64
CA TRP A 54 4.03 5.15 12.62
C TRP A 54 3.30 5.97 13.71
N ILE A 55 1.97 5.89 13.79
CA ILE A 55 1.20 6.65 14.80
C ILE A 55 1.57 6.20 16.21
N GLN A 56 1.74 4.90 16.45
CA GLN A 56 2.15 4.38 17.76
C GLN A 56 3.53 4.90 18.16
N THR A 57 4.47 4.94 17.21
CA THR A 57 5.81 5.49 17.46
C THR A 57 5.74 6.98 17.79
N ALA A 58 4.89 7.74 17.09
CA ALA A 58 4.70 9.17 17.36
C ALA A 58 4.05 9.43 18.73
N MET A 59 3.06 8.63 19.11
CA MET A 59 2.37 8.74 20.41
C MET A 59 3.24 8.32 21.60
N HIS A 60 4.19 7.39 21.40
CA HIS A 60 5.13 6.96 22.44
C HIS A 60 6.39 7.84 22.54
N ALA A 61 6.53 8.86 21.69
CA ALA A 61 7.68 9.75 21.72
C ALA A 61 7.68 10.61 23.00
N PRO A 62 8.85 10.82 23.64
CA PRO A 62 8.97 11.75 24.76
C PRO A 62 8.50 13.15 24.38
N GLY A 63 7.63 13.76 25.18
CA GLY A 63 7.09 15.10 24.91
C GLY A 63 5.90 15.13 23.95
N TRP A 64 5.28 13.98 23.65
CA TRP A 64 4.02 13.93 22.91
C TRP A 64 2.96 14.83 23.57
N ASN A 65 2.35 15.70 22.77
CA ASN A 65 1.45 16.77 23.22
C ASN A 65 -0.04 16.45 23.00
N GLY A 66 -0.37 15.20 22.69
CA GLY A 66 -1.72 14.78 22.29
C GLY A 66 -1.94 14.71 20.77
N THR A 67 -0.96 15.12 19.96
CA THR A 67 -1.03 14.99 18.49
C THR A 67 0.28 14.43 17.91
N PRO A 68 0.21 13.56 16.88
CA PRO A 68 -0.99 13.00 16.25
C PRO A 68 -1.69 11.94 17.13
N ASP A 69 -2.98 11.71 16.91
CA ASP A 69 -3.82 10.69 17.58
C ASP A 69 -4.56 9.79 16.56
N MET A 70 -5.27 8.76 17.06
CA MET A 70 -6.00 7.79 16.24
C MET A 70 -7.45 8.22 15.99
N ASP A 71 -7.63 9.46 15.53
CA ASP A 71 -8.94 10.05 15.29
C ASP A 71 -9.50 9.67 13.90
N VAL A 72 -10.69 10.20 13.58
CA VAL A 72 -11.33 9.98 12.29
C VAL A 72 -10.49 10.48 11.11
N VAL A 73 -9.69 11.53 11.30
CA VAL A 73 -8.82 12.10 10.27
C VAL A 73 -7.68 11.15 9.94
N PHE A 74 -7.05 10.56 10.96
CA PHE A 74 -6.04 9.51 10.77
C PHE A 74 -6.60 8.34 9.97
N HIS A 75 -7.74 7.79 10.39
CA HIS A 75 -8.37 6.66 9.69
C HIS A 75 -8.72 7.00 8.23
N PHE A 76 -9.27 8.18 7.97
CA PHE A 76 -9.54 8.62 6.60
C PHE A 76 -8.26 8.71 5.76
N GLY A 77 -7.18 9.25 6.34
CA GLY A 77 -5.86 9.30 5.70
C GLY A 77 -5.32 7.92 5.33
N VAL A 78 -5.45 6.94 6.23
CA VAL A 78 -5.05 5.54 5.99
C VAL A 78 -5.82 4.96 4.81
N TRP A 79 -7.16 5.08 4.81
CA TRP A 79 -7.99 4.57 3.72
C TRP A 79 -7.66 5.20 2.38
N MET A 80 -7.40 6.51 2.35
CA MET A 80 -6.98 7.20 1.13
C MET A 80 -5.63 6.70 0.62
N ARG A 81 -4.64 6.45 1.50
CA ARG A 81 -3.36 5.87 1.11
C ARG A 81 -3.50 4.44 0.57
N VAL A 82 -4.33 3.62 1.20
CA VAL A 82 -4.67 2.28 0.71
C VAL A 82 -5.26 2.34 -0.70
N LEU A 83 -6.23 3.23 -0.93
CA LEU A 83 -6.83 3.40 -2.26
C LEU A 83 -5.82 3.88 -3.29
N LEU A 84 -4.99 4.87 -2.93
CA LEU A 84 -4.00 5.46 -3.82
C LEU A 84 -2.93 4.43 -4.24
N ILE A 85 -2.33 3.74 -3.28
CA ILE A 85 -1.28 2.74 -3.54
C ILE A 85 -1.83 1.59 -4.38
N ASN A 86 -3.02 1.07 -4.04
CA ASN A 86 -3.64 0.01 -4.83
C ASN A 86 -3.97 0.46 -6.26
N THR A 87 -4.44 1.70 -6.44
CA THR A 87 -4.71 2.27 -7.76
C THR A 87 -3.44 2.35 -8.61
N VAL A 88 -2.32 2.78 -8.02
CA VAL A 88 -1.01 2.85 -8.70
C VAL A 88 -0.49 1.46 -9.09
N LEU A 89 -0.75 0.44 -8.27
CA LEU A 89 -0.25 -0.92 -8.50
C LEU A 89 -1.16 -1.76 -9.41
N LEU A 90 -2.41 -1.35 -9.62
CA LEU A 90 -3.38 -2.10 -10.43
C LEU A 90 -2.93 -2.30 -11.90
N PRO A 91 -2.40 -1.29 -12.62
CA PRO A 91 -1.85 -1.48 -13.96
C PRO A 91 -0.73 -2.52 -14.00
N LEU A 92 0.15 -2.52 -12.99
CA LEU A 92 1.23 -3.50 -12.87
C LEU A 92 0.66 -4.92 -12.67
N ALA A 93 -0.32 -5.09 -11.80
CA ALA A 93 -0.98 -6.37 -11.55
C ALA A 93 -1.58 -6.96 -12.85
N PHE A 94 -2.27 -6.13 -13.63
CA PHE A 94 -2.83 -6.54 -14.93
C PHE A 94 -1.75 -6.88 -15.96
N LEU A 95 -0.69 -6.07 -16.04
CA LEU A 95 0.44 -6.33 -16.94
C LEU A 95 1.11 -7.68 -16.61
N THR A 96 1.40 -7.93 -15.33
CA THR A 96 2.00 -9.19 -14.88
C THR A 96 1.11 -10.38 -15.21
N ARG A 97 -0.20 -10.28 -14.98
CA ARG A 97 -1.16 -11.35 -15.35
C ARG A 97 -1.16 -11.62 -16.85
N TRP A 98 -1.15 -10.58 -17.67
CA TRP A 98 -1.14 -10.72 -19.13
C TRP A 98 0.12 -11.43 -19.63
N LEU A 99 1.28 -11.07 -19.07
CA LEU A 99 2.56 -11.73 -19.36
C LEU A 99 2.60 -13.18 -18.86
N SER A 100 2.02 -13.48 -17.70
CA SER A 100 2.00 -14.85 -17.18
C SER A 100 1.17 -15.81 -18.04
N ILE A 101 0.04 -15.33 -18.58
CA ILE A 101 -0.80 -16.13 -19.49
C ILE A 101 -0.07 -16.41 -20.82
N ARG A 102 0.66 -15.43 -21.36
CA ARG A 102 1.37 -15.57 -22.64
C ARG A 102 2.55 -16.55 -22.59
N ARG A 103 3.09 -16.84 -21.41
CA ARG A 103 4.22 -17.77 -21.24
C ARG A 103 3.80 -19.23 -21.10
N ILE A 104 2.53 -19.49 -20.80
CA ILE A 104 1.96 -20.84 -20.64
C ILE A 104 1.35 -21.35 -21.95
N LYS A 105 1.12 -20.47 -22.93
CA LYS A 105 0.74 -20.81 -24.30
C LYS A 105 1.97 -20.94 -25.17
#